data_AF-A0A5C6W0J0-F1
#
_entry.id   AF-A0A5C6W0J0-F1
#
_cell.length_a   1.000
_cell.length_b   1.000
_cell.length_c   1.000
_cell.angle_alpha   90.00
_cell.angle_beta   90.00
_cell.angle_gamma   90.00
#
_symmetry.space_group_name_H-M   'P 1'
#
loop_
_entity.id
_entity.type
_entity.pdbx_description
1 polymer ?
#
loop_
_entity_poly.entity_id
_entity_poly.type
_entity_poly.pdbx_seq_one_letter_code
_entity_poly.pdbx_strand_id
1 'polypeptide(L)' 'MLRLRRSRQRTRYTLWGHAILHQEDILQSERFAGSGTITRDTKVVEVSGVLGVFDNDVEAQSAGLSWCRAWVDNHG' A
#
# COMPACT_ATOMS: atom_id res chain seq x y z
N MET A 1 24.51 -26.67 -22.13
CA MET A 1 24.76 -25.24 -21.86
C MET A 1 23.42 -24.52 -21.72
N LEU A 2 22.95 -24.28 -20.50
CA LEU A 2 21.66 -23.62 -20.26
C LEU A 2 21.86 -22.12 -20.08
N ARG A 3 21.26 -21.33 -20.96
CA ARG A 3 21.35 -19.87 -20.98
C ARG A 3 20.28 -19.30 -20.04
N LEU A 4 20.66 -18.93 -18.82
CA LEU A 4 19.81 -18.19 -17.90
C LEU A 4 19.58 -16.78 -18.46
N ARG A 5 18.36 -16.50 -18.92
CA ARG A 5 17.95 -15.15 -19.32
C ARG A 5 17.54 -14.41 -18.05
N ARG A 6 18.40 -13.52 -17.53
CA ARG A 6 17.98 -12.55 -16.50
C ARG A 6 16.87 -11.68 -17.08
N SER A 7 15.64 -11.78 -16.56
CA SER A 7 14.69 -10.69 -16.65
C SER A 7 15.12 -9.62 -15.64
N ARG A 8 15.17 -8.35 -16.06
CA ARG A 8 15.42 -7.24 -15.14
C ARG A 8 14.17 -7.07 -14.27
N GLN A 9 14.23 -7.56 -13.02
CA GLN A 9 13.22 -7.26 -12.02
C GLN A 9 13.44 -5.81 -11.57
N ARG A 10 12.71 -4.87 -12.19
CA ARG A 10 13.03 -3.45 -12.18
C ARG A 10 12.36 -2.64 -11.06
N THR A 11 11.96 -3.29 -9.97
CA THR A 11 11.74 -2.60 -8.70
C THR A 11 11.74 -3.60 -7.54
N ARG A 12 12.53 -3.32 -6.49
CA ARG A 12 12.64 -4.13 -5.26
C ARG A 12 11.69 -3.64 -4.16
N TYR A 13 10.60 -2.99 -4.55
CA TYR A 13 9.62 -2.45 -3.62
C TYR A 13 8.54 -3.50 -3.36
N THR A 14 8.26 -3.74 -2.09
CA THR A 14 7.05 -4.43 -1.65
C THR A 14 6.04 -3.37 -1.24
N LEU A 15 4.83 -3.47 -1.78
CA LEU A 15 3.77 -2.50 -1.57
C LEU A 15 2.74 -3.10 -0.62
N TRP A 16 2.35 -2.33 0.39
CA TRP A 16 1.37 -2.72 1.38
C TRP A 16 0.24 -1.69 1.35
N GLY A 17 -0.99 -2.17 1.19
CA GLY A 17 -2.19 -1.36 1.43
C GLY A 17 -2.81 -1.80 2.75
N HIS A 18 -3.19 -0.83 3.56
CA HIS A 18 -3.73 -1.02 4.89
C HIS A 18 -5.17 -0.54 4.94
N ALA A 19 -5.99 -1.31 5.64
CA ALA A 19 -7.29 -0.90 6.12
C ALA A 19 -7.22 -0.91 7.64
N ILE A 20 -7.32 0.27 8.25
CA ILE A 20 -7.21 0.44 9.71
C ILE A 20 -8.60 0.81 10.19
N LEU A 21 -9.18 0.04 11.12
CA LEU A 21 -10.49 0.35 11.67
C LEU A 21 -10.49 1.75 12.29
N HIS A 22 -11.34 2.62 11.76
CA HIS A 22 -11.53 4.01 12.14
C HIS A 22 -12.93 4.14 12.76
N GLN A 23 -13.03 3.77 14.03
CA GLN A 23 -14.28 3.86 14.79
C GLN A 23 -14.15 4.93 15.87
N GLU A 24 -14.81 6.07 15.66
CA GLU A 24 -14.85 7.17 16.63
C GLU A 24 -15.98 6.98 17.66
N ASP A 25 -17.02 6.24 17.31
CA ASP A 25 -18.16 5.92 18.17
C ASP A 25 -18.67 4.49 17.90
N ILE A 26 -19.02 3.77 18.97
CA ILE A 26 -19.57 2.42 18.95
C ILE A 26 -20.92 2.32 18.22
N LEU A 27 -21.62 3.44 18.05
CA LEU A 27 -22.90 3.50 17.33
C LEU A 27 -22.77 3.73 15.82
N GLN A 28 -21.59 4.09 15.31
CA GLN A 28 -21.37 4.28 13.88
C GLN A 28 -21.04 2.97 13.18
N SER A 29 -21.45 2.86 11.92
CA SER A 29 -20.99 1.79 11.02
C SER A 29 -19.47 1.78 10.96
N GLU A 30 -18.87 0.60 10.89
CA GLU A 30 -17.41 0.47 10.76
C GLU A 30 -16.91 1.24 9.55
N ARG A 31 -15.89 2.07 9.74
CA ARG A 31 -15.19 2.75 8.67
C ARG A 31 -13.71 2.44 8.78
N PHE A 32 -12.99 2.60 7.69
CA PHE A 32 -11.60 2.18 7.59
C PHE A 32 -10.74 3.31 7.06
N ALA A 33 -9.71 3.69 7.80
CA ALA A 33 -8.66 4.56 7.29
C ALA A 33 -7.77 3.78 6.32
N GLY A 34 -7.65 4.30 5.09
CA GLY A 34 -6.75 3.74 4.07
C GLY A 34 -5.34 4.32 4.19
N SER A 35 -4.32 3.47 4.08
CA SER A 35 -2.91 3.89 4.12
C SER A 35 -2.02 2.96 3.29
N GLY A 36 -0.91 3.47 2.77
CA GLY A 36 0.10 2.75 2.02
C GLY A 36 1.44 2.71 2.74
N THR A 37 2.15 1.59 2.65
CA THR A 37 3.56 1.48 3.05
C THR A 37 4.37 0.84 1.95
N ILE A 38 5.53 1.40 1.67
CA ILE A 38 6.48 0.86 0.71
C ILE A 38 7.69 0.39 1.49
N THR A 39 8.06 -0.87 1.32
CA THR A 39 9.31 -1.42 1.87
C THR A 39 10.26 -1.81 0.75
N ARG A 40 11.56 -1.81 1.05
CA ARG A 40 12.60 -2.40 0.20
C ARG A 40 13.43 -3.33 1.05
N ASP A 41 13.47 -4.59 0.63
CA ASP A 41 14.01 -5.67 1.45
C ASP A 41 13.24 -5.72 2.81
N THR A 42 13.88 -5.42 3.94
CA THR A 42 13.23 -5.39 5.28
C THR A 42 13.02 -3.98 5.84
N LYS A 43 13.31 -2.93 5.06
CA LYS A 43 13.26 -1.54 5.53
C LYS A 43 12.06 -0.80 4.96
N VAL A 44 11.40 -0.01 5.79
CA VAL A 44 10.39 0.97 5.34
C VAL A 44 11.10 2.08 4.56
N VAL A 45 10.57 2.39 3.38
CA VAL A 45 11.06 3.44 2.49
C VAL A 45 10.17 4.67 2.58
N GLU A 46 8.85 4.47 2.53
CA GLU A 46 7.88 5.56 2.61
C GLU A 46 6.54 5.08 3.18
N VAL A 47 5.81 6.00 3.82
CA VAL A 47 4.46 5.79 4.35
C VAL A 47 3.58 6.96 3.94
N SER A 48 2.37 6.69 3.46
CA SER A 48 1.47 7.74 2.97
C SER A 48 0.82 8.60 4.05
N GLY A 49 0.74 8.10 5.28
CA GLY A 49 -0.25 8.56 6.24
C GLY A 49 -1.67 8.11 5.86
N VAL A 50 -2.70 8.71 6.45
CA VAL A 50 -4.10 8.40 6.14
C VAL A 50 -4.50 9.09 4.82
N LEU A 51 -4.95 8.31 3.86
CA LEU A 51 -5.39 8.77 2.53
C LEU A 51 -6.88 9.14 2.49
N GLY A 52 -7.65 8.64 3.46
CA GLY A 52 -9.10 8.83 3.56
C GLY A 52 -9.72 7.80 4.49
N VAL A 53 -11.02 7.98 4.75
CA VAL A 53 -11.86 7.05 5.51
C VAL A 53 -12.90 6.47 4.54
N PHE A 54 -12.99 5.14 4.51
CA PHE A 54 -13.79 4.37 3.57
C PHE A 54 -14.81 3.51 4.32
N ASP A 55 -15.88 3.13 3.65
CA ASP A 55 -16.96 2.36 4.30
C ASP A 55 -16.66 0.86 4.37
N ASN A 56 -15.63 0.39 3.67
CA ASN A 56 -15.13 -0.97 3.76
C ASN A 56 -13.61 -1.04 3.68
N ASP A 57 -13.07 -2.15 4.18
CA ASP A 57 -11.64 -2.43 4.27
C ASP A 57 -10.99 -2.60 2.89
N VAL A 58 -11.69 -3.24 1.95
CA VAL A 58 -11.18 -3.47 0.58
C VAL A 58 -10.88 -2.15 -0.13
N GLU A 59 -11.76 -1.16 -0.03
CA GLU A 59 -11.54 0.17 -0.60
C GLU A 59 -10.37 0.89 0.07
N ALA A 60 -10.29 0.85 1.40
CA ALA A 60 -9.18 1.45 2.15
C ALA A 60 -7.82 0.86 1.76
N GLN A 61 -7.75 -0.48 1.67
CA GLN A 61 -6.55 -1.19 1.23
C GLN A 61 -6.22 -0.88 -0.24
N SER A 62 -7.22 -0.84 -1.11
CA SER A 62 -7.05 -0.51 -2.53
C SER A 62 -6.51 0.91 -2.74
N ALA A 63 -6.99 1.87 -1.95
CA ALA A 63 -6.47 3.24 -1.96
C ALA A 63 -4.99 3.29 -1.55
N GLY A 64 -4.60 2.57 -0.50
CA GLY A 64 -3.22 2.42 -0.08
C GLY A 64 -2.31 1.81 -1.15
N LEU A 65 -2.77 0.72 -1.80
CA LEU A 65 -2.02 0.09 -2.90
C LEU A 65 -1.90 1.01 -4.12
N SER A 66 -2.96 1.76 -4.44
CA SER A 66 -2.98 2.69 -5.57
C SER A 66 -1.97 3.83 -5.36
N TRP A 67 -1.94 4.39 -4.14
CA TRP A 67 -0.93 5.38 -3.78
C TRP A 67 0.49 4.82 -3.87
N CYS A 68 0.73 3.60 -3.37
CA CYS A 68 2.04 2.95 -3.44
C CYS A 68 2.53 2.78 -4.89
N ARG A 69 1.63 2.40 -5.81
CA ARG A 69 1.95 2.26 -7.24
C ARG A 69 2.31 3.60 -7.86
N ALA A 70 1.51 4.64 -7.61
CA ALA A 70 1.79 5.98 -8.10
C ALA A 70 3.13 6.53 -7.58
N TRP A 71 3.47 6.25 -6.32
CA TRP A 71 4.77 6.62 -5.77
C TRP A 71 5.91 5.90 -6.50
N VAL A 72 5.81 4.59 -6.71
CA VAL A 72 6.83 3.81 -7.45
C VAL A 72 6.98 4.32 -8.87
N ASP A 73 5.88 4.62 -9.57
CA ASP A 73 5.92 5.14 -10.93
C ASP A 73 6.64 6.49 -11.03
N ASN A 74 6.63 7.29 -9.96
CA ASN A 74 7.33 8.59 -9.90
C ASN A 74 8.80 8.50 -9.40
N HIS A 75 9.22 7.37 -8.81
CA HIS A 75 10.55 7.21 -8.17
C HIS A 75 11.38 6.05 -8.74
N GLY A 76 10.84 5.29 -9.70
CA GLY A 76 11.42 4.08 -10.30
C GLY A 76 12.17 4.28 -11.62
#